data_AF-A0A520X276-F1
#
_entry.id   AF-A0A520X276-F1
#
_cell.length_a   1.000
_cell.length_b   1.000
_cell.length_c   1.000
_cell.angle_alpha   90.00
_cell.angle_beta   90.00
_cell.angle_gamma   90.00
#
_symmetry.space_group_name_H-M   'P 1'
#
loop_
_entity.id
_entity.type
_entity.pdbx_description
1 polymer ?
#
loop_
_entity_poly.entity_id
_entity_poly.type
_entity_poly.pdbx_seq_one_letter_code
_entity_poly.pdbx_strand_id
1 'polypeptide(L)'
;MSLNYLEKWRNKRQQAGMTTLGLIILVLFVGLFAFAGIRLTPVYLNYMKVVGVVDGVETEFDGTGASRGAIRTSISRRFDIESVSIITAKDVKVTTVDGGFEVAATYSHKAPFMANISFVVDFDKRVLVRR
;
A
#
# COMPACT_ATOMS: atom_id res chain seq x y z
N MET A 1 -19.20 -55.78 52.83
CA MET A 1 -19.49 -56.11 51.42
C MET A 1 -19.90 -54.80 50.76
N SER A 2 -18.90 -54.02 50.31
CA SER A 2 -18.56 -53.75 48.89
C SER A 2 -19.65 -52.89 48.22
N LEU A 3 -19.43 -51.75 47.57
CA LEU A 3 -18.25 -51.12 46.97
C LEU A 3 -18.49 -49.59 46.86
N ASN A 4 -17.45 -48.79 47.14
CA ASN A 4 -17.21 -47.53 46.44
C ASN A 4 -17.08 -47.83 44.95
N TYR A 5 -17.65 -47.03 44.04
CA TYR A 5 -16.95 -46.68 42.79
C TYR A 5 -17.66 -45.47 42.12
N LEU A 6 -16.95 -44.34 42.17
CA LEU A 6 -16.78 -43.38 41.07
C LEU A 6 -17.93 -42.41 40.78
N GLU A 7 -17.72 -41.21 41.30
CA GLU A 7 -17.21 -40.13 40.46
C GLU A 7 -17.88 -40.04 39.08
N LYS A 8 -18.96 -39.26 39.02
CA LYS A 8 -19.31 -38.61 37.77
C LYS A 8 -19.34 -37.12 38.01
N TRP A 9 -18.15 -36.52 37.96
CA TRP A 9 -18.01 -35.13 37.56
C TRP A 9 -18.77 -34.98 36.25
N ARG A 10 -20.02 -34.53 36.33
CA ARG A 10 -20.71 -34.06 35.13
C ARG A 10 -20.10 -32.71 34.82
N ASN A 11 -18.94 -32.76 34.18
CA ASN A 11 -18.48 -31.72 33.27
C ASN A 11 -19.61 -31.55 32.26
N LYS A 12 -20.58 -30.69 32.56
CA LYS A 12 -21.36 -30.02 31.53
C LYS A 12 -20.31 -29.22 30.79
N ARG A 13 -19.79 -29.83 29.72
CA ARG A 13 -18.94 -29.17 28.74
C ARG A 13 -19.59 -27.82 28.51
N GLN A 14 -18.85 -26.77 28.85
CA GLN A 14 -19.21 -25.42 28.50
C GLN A 14 -19.32 -25.45 26.98
N GLN A 15 -20.55 -25.61 26.47
CA GLN A 15 -20.87 -25.15 25.13
C GLN A 15 -20.82 -23.62 25.23
N ALA A 16 -19.60 -23.10 25.33
CA ALA A 16 -19.26 -21.78 24.84
C ALA A 16 -19.21 -21.93 23.32
N GLY A 17 -20.37 -22.24 22.72
CA GLY A 17 -20.53 -22.11 21.30
C GLY A 17 -20.29 -20.64 21.01
N MET A 18 -19.32 -20.35 20.14
CA MET A 18 -19.42 -19.16 19.33
C MET A 18 -20.86 -19.16 18.80
N THR A 19 -21.70 -18.27 19.29
CA THR A 19 -23.10 -18.23 18.85
C THR A 19 -23.07 -18.10 17.33
N THR A 20 -23.96 -18.75 16.59
CA THR A 20 -24.04 -18.57 15.12
C THR A 20 -24.03 -17.09 14.75
N LEU A 21 -24.60 -16.25 15.62
CA LEU A 21 -24.52 -14.80 15.59
C LEU A 21 -23.08 -14.26 15.66
N GLY A 22 -22.26 -14.71 16.62
CA GLY A 22 -20.85 -14.36 16.71
C GLY A 22 -20.03 -14.77 15.48
N LEU A 23 -20.33 -15.91 14.86
CA LEU A 23 -19.71 -16.32 13.59
C LEU A 23 -20.09 -15.37 12.45
N ILE A 24 -21.36 -14.98 12.33
CA ILE A 24 -21.83 -14.03 11.30
C ILE A 24 -21.14 -12.68 11.47
N ILE A 25 -21.07 -12.15 12.70
CA ILE A 25 -20.38 -10.88 12.98
C ILE A 25 -18.90 -10.97 12.60
N LEU A 26 -18.23 -12.07 12.95
CA LEU A 26 -16.84 -12.30 12.58
C LEU A 26 -16.65 -12.31 11.06
N VAL A 27 -17.49 -13.05 10.33
CA VAL A 27 -17.43 -13.12 8.86
C VAL A 27 -17.66 -11.75 8.22
N LEU A 28 -18.61 -10.97 8.72
CA LEU A 28 -18.86 -9.61 8.22
C LEU A 28 -17.65 -8.70 8.46
N PHE A 29 -17.06 -8.77 9.65
CA PHE A 29 -15.89 -7.97 9.99
C PHE A 29 -14.69 -8.36 9.12
N VAL A 30 -14.36 -9.65 9.05
CA VAL A 30 -13.28 -10.16 8.20
C VAL A 30 -13.53 -9.84 6.73
N GLY A 31 -14.76 -10.00 6.24
CA GLY A 31 -15.15 -9.69 4.87
C GLY A 31 -14.92 -8.22 4.52
N LEU A 32 -15.25 -7.30 5.43
CA LEU A 32 -15.02 -5.87 5.25
C LEU A 32 -13.52 -5.55 5.06
N PHE A 33 -12.66 -6.06 5.96
CA PHE A 33 -11.21 -5.82 5.87
C PHE A 33 -10.57 -6.54 4.69
N ALA A 34 -11.00 -7.76 4.40
CA ALA A 34 -10.52 -8.51 3.23
C ALA A 34 -10.86 -7.75 1.93
N PHE A 35 -12.10 -7.26 1.80
CA PHE A 35 -12.51 -6.48 0.64
C PHE A 35 -11.75 -5.15 0.53
N ALA A 36 -11.53 -4.46 1.64
CA ALA A 36 -10.71 -3.25 1.68
C ALA A 36 -9.28 -3.51 1.22
N GLY A 37 -8.65 -4.58 1.72
CA GLY A 37 -7.31 -5.01 1.31
C GLY A 37 -7.22 -5.27 -0.19
N ILE A 38 -8.13 -6.07 -0.74
CA ILE A 38 -8.18 -6.37 -2.19
C ILE A 38 -8.29 -5.09 -3.02
N ARG A 39 -9.09 -4.11 -2.56
CA ARG A 39 -9.29 -2.85 -3.29
C ARG A 39 -8.08 -1.91 -3.22
N LEU A 40 -7.33 -1.94 -2.13
CA LEU A 40 -6.12 -1.15 -1.95
C LEU A 40 -4.91 -1.74 -2.68
N THR A 41 -4.87 -3.05 -2.92
CA THR A 41 -3.79 -3.73 -3.65
C THR A 41 -3.40 -3.05 -4.97
N PRO A 42 -4.31 -2.80 -5.94
CA PRO A 42 -3.94 -2.16 -7.20
C PRO A 42 -3.43 -0.71 -7.02
N VAL A 43 -3.91 -0.01 -5.98
CA VAL A 43 -3.44 1.34 -5.66
C VAL A 43 -1.98 1.29 -5.20
N TYR A 44 -1.66 0.36 -4.29
CA TYR A 44 -0.31 0.20 -3.77
C TYR A 44 0.67 -0.31 -4.84
N LEU A 45 0.24 -1.24 -5.70
CA LEU A 45 1.06 -1.71 -6.82
C LEU A 45 1.42 -0.56 -7.79
N ASN A 46 0.49 0.36 -8.06
CA ASN A 46 0.80 1.55 -8.85
C ASN A 46 1.78 2.49 -8.15
N TYR A 47 1.63 2.69 -6.84
CA TYR A 47 2.60 3.47 -6.07
C TYR A 47 4.00 2.85 -6.12
N MET A 48 4.10 1.53 -5.99
CA MET A 48 5.40 0.83 -6.08
C MET A 48 6.09 1.04 -7.43
N LYS A 49 5.34 1.11 -8.53
CA LYS A 49 5.88 1.49 -9.84
C LYS A 49 6.45 2.90 -9.83
N VAL A 50 5.70 3.87 -9.28
CA VAL A 50 6.18 5.27 -9.13
C VAL A 50 7.47 5.31 -8.32
N VAL A 51 7.53 4.57 -7.20
CA VAL A 51 8.73 4.43 -6.38
C VAL A 51 9.89 3.89 -7.22
N GLY A 52 9.69 2.82 -7.99
CA GLY A 52 10.71 2.25 -8.86
C GLY A 52 11.22 3.23 -9.93
N VAL A 53 10.35 4.09 -10.48
CA VAL A 53 10.79 5.15 -11.38
C VAL A 53 11.68 6.16 -10.67
N VAL A 54 11.23 6.66 -9.52
CA VAL A 54 11.93 7.71 -8.76
C VAL A 54 13.29 7.20 -8.25
N ASP A 55 13.33 6.03 -7.63
CA ASP A 55 14.57 5.40 -7.13
C ASP A 55 15.52 5.02 -8.27
N GLY A 56 14.94 4.60 -9.40
CA GLY A 56 15.72 4.26 -10.58
C GLY A 56 16.41 5.47 -11.20
N VAL A 57 15.81 6.66 -11.13
CA VAL A 57 16.41 7.93 -11.58
C VAL A 57 17.53 8.37 -10.65
N GLU A 58 17.35 8.23 -9.33
CA GLU A 58 18.43 8.44 -8.35
C GLU A 58 19.61 7.52 -8.65
N THR A 59 19.35 6.22 -8.79
CA THR A 59 20.39 5.23 -9.10
C THR A 59 21.14 5.53 -10.41
N GLU A 60 20.47 6.11 -11.41
CA GLU A 60 21.08 6.42 -12.72
C GLU A 60 21.95 7.68 -12.71
N PHE A 61 21.63 8.67 -11.87
CA PHE A 61 22.20 10.02 -11.98
C PHE A 61 22.86 10.56 -10.71
N ASP A 62 22.74 9.88 -9.58
CA ASP A 62 23.34 10.35 -8.33
C ASP A 62 24.87 10.39 -8.45
N GLY A 63 25.44 11.59 -8.26
CA GLY A 63 26.87 11.85 -8.36
C GLY A 63 27.44 11.90 -9.79
N THR A 64 26.57 11.94 -10.82
CA THR A 64 27.00 11.95 -12.23
C THR A 64 26.90 13.34 -12.89
N GLY A 65 26.53 14.38 -12.15
CA GLY A 65 26.37 15.74 -12.68
C GLY A 65 25.22 15.92 -13.67
N ALA A 66 24.17 15.10 -13.59
CA ALA A 66 23.08 15.10 -14.57
C ALA A 66 22.34 16.44 -14.65
N SER A 67 21.86 16.79 -15.85
CA SER A 67 21.03 17.98 -16.04
C SER A 67 19.57 17.69 -15.68
N ARG A 68 18.81 18.73 -15.30
CA ARG A 68 17.36 18.62 -15.05
C ARG A 68 16.60 18.03 -16.25
N GLY A 69 17.03 18.36 -17.47
CA GLY A 69 16.45 17.83 -18.70
C GLY A 69 16.65 16.32 -18.84
N ALA A 70 17.87 15.83 -18.57
CA ALA A 70 18.17 14.40 -18.60
C ALA A 70 17.34 13.62 -17.57
N ILE A 71 17.26 14.13 -16.33
CA ILE A 71 16.41 13.57 -15.27
C ILE A 71 14.95 13.49 -15.75
N ARG A 72 14.43 14.55 -16.39
CA ARG A 72 13.05 14.54 -16.91
C ARG A 72 12.80 13.55 -18.03
N THR A 73 13.73 13.44 -18.96
CA THR A 73 13.63 12.46 -20.05
C THR A 73 13.65 11.04 -19.50
N SER A 74 14.50 10.75 -18.51
CA SER A 74 14.54 9.41 -17.87
C SER A 74 13.25 9.10 -17.12
N ILE A 75 12.72 10.06 -16.33
CA ILE A 75 11.40 9.91 -15.67
C ILE A 75 10.34 9.57 -16.71
N SER A 76 10.20 10.36 -17.78
CA SER A 76 9.19 10.11 -18.82
C SER A 76 9.30 8.70 -19.40
N ARG A 77 10.52 8.29 -19.80
CA ARG A 77 10.77 6.97 -20.37
C ARG A 77 10.38 5.84 -19.41
N ARG A 78 10.75 5.97 -18.13
CA ARG A 78 10.45 4.94 -17.12
C ARG A 78 8.97 4.88 -16.80
N PHE A 79 8.26 6.01 -16.78
CA PHE A 79 6.80 6.04 -16.64
C PHE A 79 6.10 5.30 -17.79
N ASP A 80 6.57 5.49 -19.02
CA ASP A 80 6.03 4.80 -20.20
C ASP A 80 6.27 3.28 -20.13
N ILE A 81 7.43 2.84 -19.62
CA ILE A 81 7.77 1.41 -19.44
C ILE A 81 6.94 0.77 -18.31
N GLU A 82 6.92 1.41 -17.13
CA GLU A 82 6.23 0.88 -15.95
C GLU A 82 4.70 0.90 -16.10
N SER A 83 4.16 1.60 -17.10
CA SER A 83 2.72 1.72 -17.36
C SER A 83 1.98 2.19 -16.10
N VAL A 84 2.39 3.33 -15.56
CA VAL A 84 1.75 3.96 -14.39
C VAL A 84 0.43 4.59 -14.82
N SER A 85 -0.67 4.28 -14.13
CA SER A 85 -2.01 4.74 -14.53
C SER A 85 -2.62 5.83 -13.65
N ILE A 86 -2.09 6.06 -12.45
CA ILE A 86 -2.68 7.00 -11.47
C ILE A 86 -2.15 8.42 -11.63
N ILE A 87 -0.86 8.56 -11.93
CA ILE A 87 -0.19 9.85 -12.18
C ILE A 87 0.67 9.75 -13.43
N THR A 88 1.02 10.90 -14.00
CA THR A 88 1.90 10.99 -15.17
C THR A 88 3.28 11.50 -14.78
N ALA A 89 4.26 11.36 -15.69
CA ALA A 89 5.60 11.90 -15.50
C ALA A 89 5.63 13.41 -15.21
N LYS A 90 4.60 14.15 -15.66
CA LYS A 90 4.47 15.60 -15.44
C LYS A 90 4.17 15.94 -13.98
N ASP A 91 3.52 15.04 -13.25
CA ASP A 91 3.10 15.24 -11.86
C ASP A 91 4.25 15.05 -10.86
N VAL A 92 5.29 14.32 -11.24
CA VAL A 92 6.57 14.28 -10.51
C VAL A 92 7.19 15.67 -10.57
N LYS A 93 7.72 16.23 -9.49
CA LYS A 93 8.43 17.52 -9.46
C LYS A 93 9.94 17.29 -9.45
N VAL A 94 10.67 18.15 -10.15
CA VAL A 94 12.15 18.16 -10.12
C VAL A 94 12.61 19.57 -9.75
N THR A 95 13.04 19.74 -8.50
CA THR A 95 13.44 21.00 -7.88
C THR A 95 14.96 21.05 -7.74
N THR A 96 15.58 22.19 -7.99
CA THR A 96 17.02 22.36 -7.69
C THR A 96 17.20 22.59 -6.21
N VAL A 97 18.15 21.89 -5.64
CA VAL A 97 18.56 22.00 -4.24
C VAL A 97 20.08 22.11 -4.17
N ASP A 98 20.62 22.45 -3.00
CA ASP A 98 22.06 22.60 -2.83
C ASP A 98 22.78 21.30 -3.17
N GLY A 99 23.64 21.35 -4.19
CA GLY A 99 24.42 20.21 -4.65
C GLY A 99 23.68 19.22 -5.55
N GLY A 100 22.46 19.50 -6.03
CA GLY A 100 21.72 18.51 -6.82
C GLY A 100 20.31 18.90 -7.28
N PHE A 101 19.48 17.88 -7.42
CA PHE A 101 18.05 17.99 -7.72
C PHE A 101 17.26 17.06 -6.80
N GLU A 102 16.18 17.58 -6.21
CA GLU A 102 15.17 16.77 -5.54
C GLU A 102 14.13 16.32 -6.57
N VAL A 103 13.87 15.02 -6.62
CA VAL A 103 12.82 14.41 -7.44
C VAL A 103 11.72 13.93 -6.50
N ALA A 104 10.53 14.51 -6.62
CA ALA A 104 9.42 14.30 -5.69
C ALA A 104 8.12 13.91 -6.42
N ALA A 105 7.54 12.78 -6.05
CA ALA A 105 6.20 12.35 -6.47
C ALA A 105 5.27 12.40 -5.25
N THR A 106 4.46 13.46 -5.17
CA THR A 106 3.52 13.67 -4.05
C THR A 106 2.10 13.87 -4.60
N TYR A 107 1.17 13.00 -4.21
CA TYR A 107 -0.22 13.02 -4.71
C TYR A 107 -1.17 12.25 -3.79
N SER A 108 -2.47 12.56 -3.88
CA SER A 108 -3.53 11.83 -3.20
C SER A 108 -4.33 11.01 -4.20
N HIS A 109 -4.61 9.74 -3.89
CA HIS A 109 -5.45 8.89 -4.72
C HIS A 109 -6.76 8.55 -3.99
N LYS A 110 -7.89 8.88 -4.63
CA LYS A 110 -9.22 8.53 -4.16
C LYS A 110 -9.71 7.25 -4.85
N ALA A 111 -9.85 6.17 -4.08
CA ALA A 111 -10.35 4.89 -4.57
C ALA A 111 -11.78 4.62 -4.07
N PRO A 112 -12.74 4.28 -4.94
CA PRO A 112 -14.09 3.93 -4.50
C PRO A 112 -14.06 2.60 -3.75
N PHE A 113 -14.81 2.53 -2.64
CA PHE A 113 -14.92 1.35 -1.79
C PHE A 113 -16.29 0.69 -1.87
N MET A 114 -17.30 1.22 -1.17
CA MET A 114 -18.66 0.68 -1.13
C MET A 114 -19.70 1.80 -1.01
N ALA A 115 -20.74 1.73 -1.85
CA ALA A 115 -21.78 2.76 -1.91
C ALA A 115 -21.15 4.18 -2.01
N ASN A 116 -21.45 5.06 -1.05
CA ASN A 116 -20.95 6.43 -1.00
C ASN A 116 -19.61 6.56 -0.24
N ILE A 117 -18.94 5.45 0.06
CA ILE A 117 -17.68 5.41 0.81
C ILE A 117 -16.51 5.23 -0.16
N SER A 118 -15.45 6.01 0.07
CA SER A 118 -14.20 5.96 -0.68
C SER A 118 -13.00 6.00 0.26
N PHE A 119 -11.90 5.39 -0.14
CA PHE A 119 -10.60 5.58 0.49
C PHE A 119 -9.88 6.76 -0.13
N VAL A 120 -9.11 7.46 0.68
CA VAL A 120 -8.09 8.41 0.22
C VAL A 120 -6.76 7.91 0.76
N VAL A 121 -5.78 7.80 -0.12
CA VAL A 121 -4.41 7.42 0.25
C VAL A 121 -3.48 8.51 -0.25
N ASP A 122 -2.70 9.05 0.68
CA ASP A 122 -1.71 10.08 0.40
C ASP A 122 -0.33 9.44 0.21
N PHE A 123 0.30 9.75 -0.91
CA PHE A 123 1.61 9.26 -1.27
C PHE A 123 2.60 10.42 -1.33
N ASP A 124 3.75 10.25 -0.68
CA ASP A 124 4.87 11.18 -0.75
C ASP A 124 6.17 10.38 -0.90
N LYS A 125 6.77 10.42 -2.09
CA LYS A 125 8.07 9.80 -2.36
C LYS A 125 9.02 10.86 -2.89
N ARG A 126 10.18 11.00 -2.24
CA ARG A 126 11.23 11.96 -2.62
C ARG A 126 12.59 11.30 -2.58
N VAL A 127 13.45 11.70 -3.51
CA VAL A 127 14.87 11.30 -3.58
C VAL A 127 15.72 12.49 -3.98
N LEU A 128 16.98 12.45 -3.57
CA LEU A 128 17.95 13.51 -3.85
C LEU A 128 18.98 12.99 -4.84
N VAL A 129 18.96 13.55 -6.05
CA VAL A 129 19.97 13.28 -7.07
C VAL A 129 21.09 14.30 -6.92
N ARG A 130 22.24 13.87 -6.41
CA ARG A 130 23.41 14.74 -6.25
C ARG A 130 24.09 14.96 -7.60
N ARG A 131 24.72 16.13 -7.74
CA ARG A 131 25.62 16.42 -8.85
C ARG A 131 26.92 15.65 -8.70
#